data_AF-A0ABC8KL02-F1
#
_entry.id   AF-A0ABC8KL02-F1
#
_cell.length_a   1.000
_cell.length_b   1.000
_cell.length_c   1.000
_cell.angle_alpha   90.00
_cell.angle_beta   90.00
_cell.angle_gamma   90.00
#
_symmetry.space_group_name_H-M   'P 1'
#
loop_
_entity.id
_entity.type
_entity.pdbx_description
1 polymer ?
#
loop_
_entity_poly.entity_id
_entity_poly.type
_entity_poly.pdbx_seq_one_letter_code
_entity_poly.pdbx_strand_id
1 'polypeptide(L)'
;VWVVYGFNNYEIDDVYYYDPVEDKWTEVETFGEKPSGRSVFASAVVGKHIVIFGGEIDMDPQAHVGPGQMTDGTFALDTETLKWERLDKLGEEVKAEEETKNGSGLSIHVGIPILIDLDVSIGNPFGSHKKKKEEAKQEMTPAIRGWTASTSGTVNGKKGLLMHGGKAVTNDRFDDLFFYEFNSA
;
A
#
# COMPACT_ATOMS: atom_id res chain seq x y z
N VAL A 1 -11.60 14.71 0.37
CA VAL A 1 -11.19 13.59 -0.52
C VAL A 1 -9.83 13.95 -1.09
N TRP A 2 -8.88 13.01 -1.17
CA TRP A 2 -7.57 13.25 -1.78
C TRP A 2 -7.47 12.51 -3.11
N VAL A 3 -6.89 13.18 -4.11
CA VAL A 3 -6.47 12.59 -5.38
C VAL A 3 -4.96 12.73 -5.44
N VAL A 4 -4.29 11.61 -5.62
CA VAL A 4 -2.83 11.53 -5.61
C VAL A 4 -2.42 10.88 -6.91
N TYR A 5 -1.66 11.61 -7.73
CA TYR A 5 -0.93 11.13 -8.90
C TYR A 5 -1.87 10.52 -9.96
N GLY A 6 -1.43 9.52 -10.71
CA GLY A 6 -2.22 8.85 -11.74
C GLY A 6 -1.67 9.05 -13.14
N PHE A 7 -2.54 8.90 -14.14
CA PHE A 7 -2.16 8.87 -15.55
C PHE A 7 -3.07 9.77 -16.39
N ASN A 8 -2.48 10.66 -17.19
CA ASN A 8 -3.19 11.54 -18.13
C ASN A 8 -2.48 11.66 -19.50
N ASN A 9 -2.22 10.51 -20.14
CA ASN A 9 -1.32 10.28 -21.29
C ASN A 9 0.16 10.13 -20.90
N TYR A 10 0.54 10.62 -19.72
CA TYR A 10 1.81 10.38 -19.07
C TYR A 10 1.57 10.20 -17.57
N GLU A 11 2.57 9.68 -16.88
CA GLU A 11 2.55 9.53 -15.43
C GLU A 11 2.68 10.90 -14.75
N ILE A 12 1.77 11.20 -13.82
CA ILE A 12 1.71 12.48 -13.11
C ILE A 12 1.97 12.33 -11.62
N ASP A 13 2.43 13.42 -11.00
CA ASP A 13 2.74 13.53 -9.57
C ASP A 13 1.95 14.63 -8.86
N ASP A 14 0.83 15.03 -9.47
CA ASP A 14 -0.08 16.05 -8.94
C ASP A 14 -0.80 15.54 -7.69
N VAL A 15 -1.07 16.44 -6.75
CA VAL A 15 -1.85 16.14 -5.54
C VAL A 15 -2.95 17.17 -5.41
N TYR A 16 -4.18 16.69 -5.26
CA TYR A 16 -5.36 17.52 -5.03
C TYR A 16 -6.11 17.03 -3.81
N TYR A 17 -6.81 17.95 -3.14
CA TYR A 17 -7.93 17.57 -2.30
C TYR A 17 -9.22 18.28 -2.71
N TYR A 18 -10.33 17.60 -2.49
CA TYR A 18 -11.67 18.14 -2.56
C TYR A 18 -12.23 18.28 -1.16
N ASP A 19 -12.68 19.49 -0.84
CA ASP A 19 -13.45 19.78 0.35
C ASP A 19 -14.96 19.68 0.01
N PRO A 20 -15.69 18.70 0.55
CA PRO A 20 -17.12 18.55 0.30
C PRO A 20 -17.98 19.60 1.01
N VAL A 21 -17.45 20.30 2.02
CA VAL A 21 -18.18 21.40 2.70
C VAL A 21 -18.18 22.64 1.81
N GLU A 22 -17.01 22.95 1.22
CA GLU A 22 -16.82 24.12 0.36
C GLU A 22 -17.10 23.82 -1.13
N ASP A 23 -17.37 22.56 -1.49
CA ASP A 23 -17.53 22.07 -2.86
C ASP A 23 -16.39 22.52 -3.79
N LYS A 24 -15.15 22.37 -3.33
CA LYS A 24 -13.99 22.95 -3.99
C LYS A 24 -12.81 22.00 -4.08
N TRP A 25 -12.24 21.93 -5.27
CA TRP A 25 -10.94 21.31 -5.52
C TRP A 25 -9.79 22.30 -5.29
N THR A 26 -8.75 21.83 -4.63
CA THR A 26 -7.52 22.60 -4.36
C THR A 26 -6.31 21.76 -4.73
N GLU A 27 -5.44 22.31 -5.57
CA GLU A 27 -4.12 21.74 -5.86
C GLU A 27 -3.19 21.96 -4.67
N VAL A 28 -2.36 20.96 -4.37
CA VAL A 28 -1.48 20.95 -3.22
C VAL A 28 -0.04 20.72 -3.67
N GLU A 29 0.80 21.71 -3.41
CA GLU A 29 2.24 21.53 -3.55
C GLU A 29 2.76 20.67 -2.38
N THR A 30 3.46 19.58 -2.70
CA THR A 30 4.05 18.65 -1.72
C THR A 30 5.56 18.56 -1.91
N PHE A 31 6.29 18.29 -0.84
CA PHE A 31 7.77 18.32 -0.83
C PHE A 31 8.35 17.13 -0.05
N GLY A 32 9.69 17.06 0.09
CA GLY A 32 10.38 16.00 0.83
C GLY A 32 10.94 14.92 -0.10
N GLU A 33 10.93 13.66 0.35
CA GLU A 33 11.31 12.50 -0.48
C GLU A 33 10.15 12.12 -1.43
N LYS A 34 9.73 13.09 -2.25
CA LYS A 34 8.59 12.97 -3.16
C LYS A 34 8.84 11.86 -4.20
N PRO A 35 7.92 10.89 -4.37
CA PRO A 35 8.03 9.89 -5.41
C PRO A 35 7.91 10.54 -6.81
N SER A 36 8.55 9.93 -7.82
CA SER A 36 8.33 10.31 -9.22
C SER A 36 6.87 10.11 -9.64
N GLY A 37 6.43 10.84 -10.67
CA GLY A 37 5.13 10.60 -11.32
C GLY A 37 4.90 9.12 -11.60
N ARG A 38 3.71 8.64 -11.24
CA ARG A 38 3.35 7.22 -11.30
C ARG A 38 1.85 7.01 -11.22
N SER A 39 1.42 5.83 -11.64
CA SER A 39 0.03 5.37 -11.56
C SER A 39 -0.04 3.94 -11.06
N VAL A 40 -1.27 3.43 -10.92
CA VAL A 40 -1.57 2.02 -10.61
C VAL A 40 -0.78 1.43 -9.42
N PHE A 41 -0.40 2.28 -8.48
CA PHE A 41 0.26 1.91 -7.23
C PHE A 41 -0.76 1.41 -6.20
N ALA A 42 -0.27 0.67 -5.22
CA ALA A 42 -1.06 0.39 -4.04
C ALA A 42 -1.15 1.64 -3.16
N SER A 43 -2.31 1.88 -2.55
CA SER A 43 -2.51 2.98 -1.61
C SER A 43 -3.41 2.63 -0.42
N ALA A 44 -3.17 3.29 0.71
CA ALA A 44 -3.98 3.24 1.92
C ALA A 44 -3.90 4.57 2.69
N VAL A 45 -4.92 4.84 3.50
CA VAL A 45 -4.94 5.97 4.45
C VAL A 45 -4.83 5.44 5.88
N VAL A 46 -3.89 5.99 6.65
CA VAL A 46 -3.70 5.68 8.08
C VAL A 46 -3.52 6.98 8.85
N GLY A 47 -4.56 7.37 9.60
CA GLY A 47 -4.59 8.66 10.29
C GLY A 47 -4.51 9.80 9.28
N LYS A 48 -3.54 10.70 9.48
CA LYS A 48 -3.23 11.80 8.56
C LYS A 48 -2.33 11.42 7.39
N HIS A 49 -1.93 10.15 7.26
CA HIS A 49 -0.98 9.74 6.23
C HIS A 49 -1.66 9.04 5.07
N ILE A 50 -1.23 9.37 3.85
CA ILE A 50 -1.50 8.60 2.64
C ILE A 50 -0.25 7.80 2.34
N VAL A 51 -0.34 6.48 2.42
CA VAL A 51 0.76 5.55 2.16
C VAL A 51 0.59 4.96 0.76
N ILE A 52 1.66 4.95 -0.03
CA ILE A 52 1.68 4.33 -1.37
C ILE A 52 2.85 3.35 -1.51
N PHE A 53 2.68 2.35 -2.38
CA PHE A 53 3.73 1.41 -2.75
C PHE A 53 3.73 1.09 -4.25
N GLY A 54 4.94 1.06 -4.83
CA GLY A 54 5.18 0.64 -6.20
C GLY A 54 4.56 1.56 -7.24
N GLY A 55 3.97 0.96 -8.29
CA GLY A 55 3.30 1.64 -9.40
C GLY A 55 4.03 1.56 -10.73
N GLU A 56 3.37 2.04 -11.78
CA GLU A 56 3.93 2.22 -13.13
C GLU A 56 4.48 3.64 -13.26
N ILE A 57 5.71 3.78 -13.75
CA ILE A 57 6.43 5.05 -13.91
C ILE A 57 6.65 5.43 -15.38
N ASP A 58 6.40 4.49 -16.30
CA ASP A 58 6.38 4.73 -17.74
C ASP A 58 5.49 3.68 -18.42
N MET A 59 4.70 4.12 -19.40
CA MET A 59 3.69 3.28 -20.02
C MET A 59 4.30 2.27 -21.00
N ASP A 60 3.68 1.10 -21.12
CA ASP A 60 4.06 0.16 -22.17
C ASP A 60 3.65 0.68 -23.58
N PRO A 61 4.50 0.51 -24.60
CA PRO A 61 4.14 0.82 -25.99
C PRO A 61 2.90 0.05 -26.51
N GLN A 62 2.57 -1.10 -25.91
CA GLN A 62 1.39 -1.90 -26.23
C GLN A 62 0.23 -1.63 -25.25
N ALA A 63 0.24 -0.49 -24.56
CA ALA A 63 -0.70 -0.15 -23.51
C ALA A 63 -0.78 -1.26 -22.43
N HIS A 64 -1.96 -1.59 -21.93
CA HIS A 64 -2.07 -2.50 -20.78
C HIS A 64 -1.69 -3.97 -21.07
N VAL A 65 -1.35 -4.31 -22.33
CA VAL A 65 -0.89 -5.64 -22.73
C VAL A 65 0.46 -5.98 -22.11
N GLY A 66 1.41 -5.05 -22.19
CA GLY A 66 2.73 -5.23 -21.60
C GLY A 66 2.80 -4.74 -20.13
N PRO A 67 3.97 -4.91 -19.49
CA PRO A 67 4.15 -4.51 -18.10
C PRO A 67 4.38 -3.01 -17.91
N GLY A 68 4.83 -2.29 -18.93
CA GLY A 68 5.35 -0.93 -18.75
C GLY A 68 6.65 -0.94 -17.93
N GLN A 69 7.04 0.21 -17.39
CA GLN A 69 8.10 0.30 -16.40
C GLN A 69 7.48 0.44 -15.01
N MET A 70 7.78 -0.52 -14.14
CA MET A 70 7.30 -0.51 -12.76
C MET A 70 8.42 -0.17 -11.79
N THR A 71 8.02 0.30 -10.61
CA THR A 71 8.94 0.61 -9.51
C THR A 71 8.49 -0.04 -8.21
N ASP A 72 9.39 -0.09 -7.24
CA ASP A 72 9.13 -0.40 -5.83
C ASP A 72 9.19 0.88 -4.99
N GLY A 73 9.34 0.71 -3.68
CA GLY A 73 9.45 1.80 -2.71
C GLY A 73 8.12 2.10 -2.03
N THR A 74 8.21 2.36 -0.73
CA THR A 74 7.06 2.72 0.11
C THR A 74 7.20 4.17 0.52
N PHE A 75 6.18 4.98 0.25
CA PHE A 75 6.19 6.41 0.55
C PHE A 75 4.97 6.76 1.39
N ALA A 76 5.11 7.74 2.29
CA ALA A 76 3.98 8.33 3.00
C ALA A 76 3.97 9.85 2.83
N LEU A 77 2.79 10.39 2.51
CA LEU A 77 2.48 11.81 2.57
C LEU A 77 1.79 12.10 3.89
N ASP A 78 2.39 12.95 4.71
CA ASP A 78 1.69 13.57 5.84
C ASP A 78 0.78 14.70 5.32
N THR A 79 -0.54 14.53 5.47
CA THR A 79 -1.54 15.49 4.95
C THR A 79 -1.64 16.77 5.76
N GLU A 80 -1.05 16.85 6.96
CA GLU A 80 -0.97 18.08 7.74
C GLU A 80 0.25 18.92 7.36
N THR A 81 1.39 18.27 7.08
CA THR A 81 2.66 18.96 6.79
C THR A 81 3.00 19.03 5.30
N LEU A 82 2.30 18.26 4.47
CA LEU A 82 2.49 18.16 3.02
C LEU A 82 3.86 17.60 2.61
N LYS A 83 4.52 16.89 3.54
CA LYS A 83 5.84 16.31 3.35
C LYS A 83 5.74 14.81 3.05
N TRP A 84 6.49 14.38 2.04
CA TRP A 84 6.74 12.99 1.69
C TRP A 84 7.97 12.45 2.43
N GLU A 85 7.88 11.20 2.85
CA GLU A 85 8.98 10.42 3.41
C GLU A 85 9.03 9.04 2.74
N ARG A 86 10.24 8.53 2.49
CA ARG A 86 10.45 7.18 1.94
C ARG A 86 10.71 6.20 3.08
N LEU A 87 9.76 5.29 3.30
CA LEU A 87 9.69 4.45 4.49
C LEU A 87 10.54 3.18 4.43
N ASP A 88 10.83 2.67 3.24
CA ASP A 88 11.65 1.47 3.05
C ASP A 88 13.13 1.67 3.43
N LYS A 89 13.57 2.92 3.63
CA LYS A 89 14.90 3.23 4.22
C LYS A 89 14.93 3.16 5.75
N LEU A 90 13.78 3.21 6.41
CA LEU A 90 13.68 3.23 7.89
C LEU A 90 13.64 1.81 8.48
N GLY A 91 13.30 0.80 7.68
CA GLY A 91 13.23 -0.60 8.10
C GLY A 91 14.58 -1.29 8.35
N GLU A 92 15.69 -0.71 7.89
CA GLU A 92 17.02 -1.30 8.15
C GLU A 92 17.51 -1.08 9.61
N GLU A 93 16.93 -0.15 10.37
CA GLU A 93 17.42 0.22 11.72
C GLU A 93 16.62 -0.34 12.92
N VAL A 94 15.51 -1.07 12.73
CA VAL A 94 14.69 -1.52 13.88
C VAL A 94 14.69 -3.05 14.04
N LYS A 95 15.71 -3.59 14.72
CA LYS A 95 15.63 -4.94 15.31
C LYS A 95 14.84 -4.88 16.62
N ALA A 96 13.52 -5.11 16.57
CA ALA A 96 12.70 -5.23 17.77
C ALA A 96 12.63 -6.69 18.27
N GLU A 97 12.78 -6.85 19.60
CA GLU A 97 12.74 -8.11 20.34
C GLU A 97 11.34 -8.77 20.30
N GLU A 98 11.30 -10.10 20.16
CA GLU A 98 10.05 -10.89 20.10
C GLU A 98 9.46 -11.19 21.49
N GLU A 99 8.18 -10.86 21.70
CA GLU A 99 7.29 -11.60 22.60
C GLU A 99 6.33 -12.48 21.79
N THR A 100 6.48 -13.80 21.92
CA THR A 100 5.55 -14.79 21.33
C THR A 100 4.25 -14.88 22.12
N LYS A 101 3.10 -14.69 21.46
CA LYS A 101 1.81 -15.22 21.91
C LYS A 101 1.12 -16.02 20.81
N ASN A 102 0.74 -17.25 21.18
CA ASN A 102 0.10 -18.24 20.31
C ASN A 102 -1.36 -17.86 19.97
N GLY A 103 -1.71 -18.08 18.69
CA GLY A 103 -3.03 -18.52 18.23
C GLY A 103 -4.23 -17.60 18.51
N SER A 104 -4.58 -16.76 17.54
CA SER A 104 -5.97 -16.36 17.28
C SER A 104 -6.11 -16.05 15.78
N GLY A 105 -7.30 -16.28 15.21
CA GLY A 105 -7.54 -16.20 13.77
C GLY A 105 -7.14 -14.86 13.16
N LEU A 106 -6.74 -14.88 11.88
CA LEU A 106 -6.43 -13.65 11.14
C LEU A 106 -7.72 -12.84 10.99
N SER A 107 -7.81 -11.71 11.70
CA SER A 107 -8.83 -10.71 11.46
C SER A 107 -8.29 -9.66 10.49
N ILE A 108 -8.97 -9.49 9.36
CA ILE A 108 -8.67 -8.43 8.39
C ILE A 108 -9.88 -7.49 8.42
N HIS A 109 -9.67 -6.27 8.91
CA HIS A 109 -10.70 -5.24 8.86
C HIS A 109 -10.41 -4.39 7.62
N VAL A 110 -11.33 -4.38 6.66
CA VAL A 110 -11.19 -3.58 5.43
C VAL A 110 -12.11 -2.38 5.55
N GLY A 111 -11.52 -1.18 5.64
CA GLY A 111 -12.28 0.07 5.73
C GLY A 111 -12.54 0.66 4.35
N ILE A 112 -13.81 0.89 3.99
CA ILE A 112 -14.18 1.76 2.87
C ILE A 112 -14.43 3.16 3.45
N PRO A 113 -13.84 4.24 2.91
CA PRO A 113 -13.82 5.57 3.55
C PRO A 113 -15.20 6.27 3.71
N ILE A 114 -16.32 5.62 3.42
CA ILE A 114 -17.65 6.24 3.48
C ILE A 114 -18.70 5.44 4.27
N LEU A 115 -18.56 4.13 4.53
CA LEU A 115 -19.57 3.37 5.25
C LEU A 115 -18.95 2.20 6.01
N ILE A 116 -19.05 2.25 7.35
CA ILE A 116 -19.00 1.15 8.34
C ILE A 116 -17.74 0.26 8.24
N ASP A 117 -16.99 0.13 9.35
CA ASP A 117 -15.95 -0.89 9.45
C ASP A 117 -16.56 -2.27 9.12
N LEU A 118 -16.13 -2.88 8.01
CA LEU A 118 -16.56 -4.22 7.63
C LEU A 118 -15.55 -5.21 8.20
N ASP A 119 -15.95 -5.88 9.28
CA ASP A 119 -15.19 -6.98 9.87
C ASP A 119 -15.32 -8.22 9.00
N VAL A 120 -14.36 -8.42 8.10
CA VAL A 120 -14.25 -9.68 7.36
C VAL A 120 -13.37 -10.62 8.17
N SER A 121 -13.98 -11.42 9.04
CA SER A 121 -13.30 -12.56 9.64
C SER A 121 -13.31 -13.73 8.66
N ILE A 122 -12.18 -13.96 8.00
CA ILE A 122 -11.98 -15.18 7.21
C ILE A 122 -11.68 -16.31 8.19
N GLY A 123 -12.69 -17.10 8.53
CA GLY A 123 -12.50 -18.35 9.25
C GLY A 123 -11.58 -19.27 8.46
N ASN A 124 -10.57 -19.84 9.12
CA ASN A 124 -9.57 -20.73 8.50
C ASN A 124 -10.27 -21.90 7.76
N PRO A 125 -10.26 -21.96 6.41
CA PRO A 125 -10.95 -23.01 5.67
C PRO A 125 -10.13 -24.31 5.63
N PHE A 126 -8.87 -24.28 6.08
CA PHE A 126 -8.00 -25.43 6.14
C PHE A 126 -7.95 -26.00 7.55
N GLY A 127 -8.68 -27.11 7.75
CA GLY A 127 -8.51 -27.98 8.91
C GLY A 127 -7.04 -28.34 9.14
N SER A 128 -6.67 -28.59 10.39
CA SER A 128 -5.28 -28.72 10.81
C SER A 128 -4.55 -29.89 10.12
N HIS A 129 -3.76 -29.58 9.11
CA HIS A 129 -2.65 -30.43 8.69
C HIS A 129 -1.34 -29.66 8.88
N LYS A 130 -0.67 -29.95 10.01
CA LYS A 130 0.67 -29.44 10.31
C LYS A 130 1.68 -30.04 9.34
N LYS A 131 2.13 -29.27 8.36
CA LYS A 131 3.50 -29.40 7.84
C LYS A 131 4.35 -28.34 8.53
N LYS A 132 5.33 -28.77 9.33
CA LYS A 132 6.42 -27.89 9.77
C LYS A 132 7.19 -27.49 8.53
N LYS A 133 6.97 -26.27 8.05
CA LYS A 133 7.94 -25.56 7.23
C LYS A 133 8.58 -24.54 8.16
N GLU A 134 9.89 -24.61 8.28
CA GLU A 134 10.70 -23.64 9.01
C GLU A 134 10.67 -22.37 8.16
N GLU A 135 9.71 -21.49 8.43
CA GLU A 135 9.58 -20.20 7.75
C GLU A 135 10.48 -19.22 8.48
N ALA A 136 11.64 -18.94 7.89
CA ALA A 136 12.38 -17.75 8.24
C ALA A 136 11.45 -16.54 8.02
N LYS A 137 11.16 -15.79 9.09
CA LYS A 137 10.58 -14.44 8.98
C LYS A 137 11.63 -13.54 8.33
N GLN A 138 11.75 -13.66 7.01
CA GLN A 138 12.36 -12.64 6.21
C GLN A 138 11.31 -11.54 6.10
N GLU A 139 11.64 -10.33 6.54
CA GLU A 139 10.86 -9.13 6.29
C GLU A 139 10.86 -8.93 4.76
N MET A 140 9.91 -9.57 4.08
CA MET A 140 9.89 -9.60 2.62
C MET A 140 9.28 -8.28 2.15
N THR A 141 10.14 -7.36 1.75
CA THR A 141 9.71 -6.25 0.90
C THR A 141 9.03 -6.82 -0.34
N PRO A 142 7.84 -6.34 -0.73
CA PRO A 142 7.18 -6.85 -1.91
C PRO A 142 8.03 -6.57 -3.15
N ALA A 143 8.05 -7.52 -4.09
CA ALA A 143 8.70 -7.29 -5.37
C ALA A 143 8.08 -6.10 -6.13
N ILE A 144 8.88 -5.46 -7.00
CA ILE A 144 8.45 -4.40 -7.94
C ILE A 144 7.16 -4.81 -8.65
N ARG A 145 6.12 -3.97 -8.56
CA ARG A 145 4.80 -4.24 -9.14
C ARG A 145 3.97 -2.96 -9.29
N GLY A 146 3.00 -3.04 -10.19
CA GLY A 146 1.88 -2.11 -10.30
C GLY A 146 0.58 -2.88 -10.48
N TRP A 147 -0.53 -2.19 -10.70
CA TRP A 147 -1.86 -2.79 -10.91
C TRP A 147 -2.33 -3.62 -9.72
N THR A 148 -1.86 -3.27 -8.52
CA THR A 148 -2.12 -3.98 -7.27
C THR A 148 -3.48 -3.60 -6.72
N ALA A 149 -4.28 -4.57 -6.25
CA ALA A 149 -5.45 -4.26 -5.46
C ALA A 149 -5.00 -3.90 -4.04
N SER A 150 -5.44 -2.76 -3.51
CA SER A 150 -4.99 -2.28 -2.21
C SER A 150 -6.12 -1.71 -1.36
N THR A 151 -5.91 -1.70 -0.04
CA THR A 151 -6.83 -1.08 0.91
C THR A 151 -6.15 -0.75 2.23
N SER A 152 -6.77 0.12 3.03
CA SER A 152 -6.44 0.26 4.44
C SER A 152 -6.92 -0.99 5.19
N GLY A 153 -6.01 -1.62 5.94
CA GLY A 153 -6.28 -2.82 6.71
C GLY A 153 -5.93 -2.67 8.18
N THR A 154 -6.67 -3.35 9.06
CA THR A 154 -6.18 -3.67 10.41
C THR A 154 -5.94 -5.18 10.53
N VAL A 155 -4.71 -5.56 10.85
CA VAL A 155 -4.27 -6.94 11.05
C VAL A 155 -3.63 -7.06 12.43
N ASN A 156 -4.15 -7.93 13.29
CA ASN A 156 -3.65 -8.12 14.67
C ASN A 156 -3.56 -6.80 15.47
N GLY A 157 -4.53 -5.91 15.30
CA GLY A 157 -4.59 -4.59 15.97
C GLY A 157 -3.68 -3.52 15.37
N LYS A 158 -2.90 -3.85 14.34
CA LYS A 158 -1.98 -2.94 13.64
C LYS A 158 -2.64 -2.43 12.38
N LYS A 159 -2.60 -1.12 12.15
CA LYS A 159 -3.14 -0.47 10.93
C LYS A 159 -2.07 -0.40 9.87
N GLY A 160 -2.47 -0.40 8.60
CA GLY A 160 -1.51 -0.40 7.51
C GLY A 160 -2.11 -0.53 6.13
N LEU A 161 -1.20 -0.70 5.17
CA LEU A 161 -1.50 -0.91 3.75
C LEU A 161 -1.57 -2.42 3.48
N LEU A 162 -2.76 -2.90 3.08
CA LEU A 162 -2.96 -4.26 2.59
C LEU A 162 -2.90 -4.27 1.07
N MET A 163 -2.14 -5.19 0.48
CA MET A 163 -1.88 -5.31 -0.95
C MET A 163 -2.08 -6.75 -1.40
N HIS A 164 -2.76 -6.94 -2.52
CA HIS A 164 -2.98 -8.26 -3.11
C HIS A 164 -2.67 -8.26 -4.60
N GLY A 165 -1.89 -9.25 -5.01
CA GLY A 165 -1.54 -9.50 -6.40
C GLY A 165 -0.79 -8.35 -7.06
N GLY A 166 -1.19 -8.05 -8.30
CA GLY A 166 -0.54 -7.06 -9.16
C GLY A 166 0.11 -7.67 -10.39
N LYS A 167 0.62 -6.81 -11.26
CA LYS A 167 1.38 -7.16 -12.45
C LYS A 167 2.87 -7.08 -12.12
N ALA A 168 3.63 -8.11 -12.49
CA ALA A 168 5.08 -8.15 -12.34
C ALA A 168 5.78 -7.49 -13.54
N VAL A 169 7.07 -7.16 -13.39
CA VAL A 169 7.93 -6.70 -14.49
C VAL A 169 8.07 -7.72 -15.63
N THR A 170 7.84 -9.01 -15.34
CA THR A 170 7.81 -10.10 -16.34
C THR A 170 6.47 -10.20 -17.09
N ASN A 171 5.52 -9.30 -16.77
CA ASN A 171 4.12 -9.32 -17.21
C ASN A 171 3.26 -10.46 -16.60
N ASP A 172 3.82 -11.27 -15.71
CA ASP A 172 3.08 -12.25 -14.92
C ASP A 172 2.18 -11.59 -13.86
N ARG A 173 1.35 -12.40 -13.21
CA ARG A 173 0.47 -11.97 -12.12
C ARG A 173 0.92 -12.53 -10.81
N PHE A 174 0.96 -11.66 -9.81
CA PHE A 174 1.10 -12.08 -8.43
C PHE A 174 -0.26 -12.51 -7.87
N ASP A 175 -0.22 -13.47 -6.95
CA ASP A 175 -1.34 -13.98 -6.15
C ASP A 175 -1.07 -13.87 -4.64
N ASP A 176 0.01 -13.19 -4.27
CA ASP A 176 0.44 -12.96 -2.90
C ASP A 176 -0.41 -11.89 -2.20
N LEU A 177 -0.38 -11.93 -0.87
CA LEU A 177 -1.00 -10.95 0.02
C LEU A 177 0.08 -10.37 0.92
N PHE A 178 0.24 -9.05 0.88
CA PHE A 178 1.18 -8.31 1.71
C PHE A 178 0.45 -7.33 2.62
N PHE A 179 0.94 -7.19 3.85
CA PHE A 179 0.50 -6.16 4.79
C PHE A 179 1.71 -5.35 5.25
N TYR A 180 1.71 -4.06 4.94
CA TYR A 180 2.69 -3.11 5.43
C TYR A 180 2.10 -2.37 6.64
N GLU A 181 2.57 -2.73 7.83
CA GLU A 181 2.21 -2.01 9.06
C GLU A 181 2.71 -0.58 8.98
N PHE A 182 1.82 0.38 9.27
CA PHE A 182 2.18 1.78 9.37
C PHE A 182 1.64 2.33 10.68
N ASN A 183 2.55 2.62 11.60
CA ASN A 183 2.22 3.25 12.87
C ASN A 183 2.30 4.76 12.68
N SER A 184 1.14 5.42 12.52
CA SER A 184 1.08 6.86 12.67
C SER A 184 1.32 7.18 14.16
N ALA A 185 2.54 7.61 14.49
CA ALA A 185 2.86 8.15 15.81
C ALA A 185 1.98 9.37 16.13
#